data_AF-A0A7J6TX14-F1
#
_entry.id   AF-A0A7J6TX14-F1
#
_cell.length_a   1.000
_cell.length_b   1.000
_cell.length_c   1.000
_cell.angle_alpha   90.00
_cell.angle_beta   90.00
_cell.angle_gamma   90.00
#
_symmetry.space_group_name_H-M   'P 1'
#
loop_
_entity.id
_entity.type
_entity.pdbx_description
1 polymer ?
#
loop_
_entity_poly.entity_id
_entity_poly.type
_entity_poly.pdbx_seq_one_letter_code
_entity_poly.pdbx_strand_id
1 'polypeptide(L)'
;SYMDDLVIFSHEKDIDVEHQLHQLCGNYDLNLKPTKRQVLTEGDITLLGVMFIDGGKYITVPSVKFEKFQTKVPAKDCTYADLLSTLGSLDESPAIPPWALALKHFAQSLVARERADRSVHWSAKCTDELRELVLAWHSMVVSIPRQSFVLYRLYDYLRPLHVYTDAAKRAGGFILRQDGRDLLQRVYIFTESEANLPIVCLEAHTLYRAFAAVHQLELAGRRRFPEVHYHVDNVAVEATFRVGRPATHTNKDAKPILAKYVAMVNALYDPLDFGRSIYLQRVSTQQNPADALTRHELLTRFVKFADAKSIE
;
A
#
# COMPACT_ATOMS: atom_id res chain seq x y z
N SER A 1 1.91 18.43 -10.84
CA SER A 1 3.23 18.98 -10.50
C SER A 1 3.72 18.27 -9.27
N TYR A 2 4.98 17.86 -9.25
CA TYR A 2 5.67 17.34 -8.07
C TYR A 2 7.08 17.91 -8.05
N MET A 3 7.39 18.77 -7.08
CA MET A 3 8.63 19.57 -7.07
C MET A 3 8.83 20.33 -8.39
N ASP A 4 9.90 20.04 -9.12
CA ASP A 4 10.26 20.64 -10.42
C ASP A 4 9.70 19.89 -11.63
N ASP A 5 9.09 18.72 -11.42
CA ASP A 5 8.49 17.91 -12.49
C ASP A 5 7.03 18.31 -12.76
N LEU A 6 6.74 18.62 -14.03
CA LEU A 6 5.41 18.89 -14.53
C LEU A 6 4.94 17.74 -15.42
N VAL A 7 3.77 17.19 -15.09
CA VAL A 7 3.15 16.08 -15.81
C VAL A 7 1.78 16.52 -16.26
N ILE A 8 1.53 16.39 -17.56
CA ILE A 8 0.25 16.74 -18.17
C ILE A 8 -0.26 15.49 -18.89
N PHE A 9 -1.50 15.13 -18.59
CA PHE A 9 -2.23 14.09 -19.31
C PHE A 9 -3.31 14.79 -20.14
N SER A 10 -3.27 14.61 -21.47
CA SER A 10 -4.30 15.10 -22.39
C SER A 10 -4.87 13.95 -23.20
N HIS A 11 -6.15 14.07 -23.57
CA HIS A 11 -6.86 13.09 -24.41
C HIS A 11 -6.66 13.33 -25.91
N GLU A 12 -6.15 14.50 -26.31
CA GLU A 12 -5.89 14.86 -27.70
C GLU A 12 -4.44 15.35 -27.88
N LYS A 13 -3.96 15.38 -29.14
CA LYS A 13 -2.68 16.02 -29.50
C LYS A 13 -2.82 17.54 -29.36
N ASP A 14 -2.94 17.98 -28.12
CA ASP A 14 -3.36 19.33 -27.78
C ASP A 14 -2.14 20.24 -27.72
N ILE A 15 -1.68 20.69 -28.90
CA ILE A 15 -0.56 21.63 -29.08
C ILE A 15 -0.77 22.90 -28.24
N ASP A 16 -2.04 23.26 -27.98
CA ASP A 16 -2.41 24.45 -27.22
C ASP A 16 -2.08 24.36 -25.72
N VAL A 17 -2.13 23.16 -25.12
CA VAL A 17 -1.84 22.97 -23.69
C VAL A 17 -0.38 23.24 -23.38
N GLU A 18 0.53 22.83 -24.27
CA GLU A 18 1.95 23.10 -24.13
C GLU A 18 2.25 24.60 -24.27
N HIS A 19 1.64 25.27 -25.24
CA HIS A 19 1.80 26.71 -25.41
C HIS A 19 1.32 27.49 -24.19
N GLN A 20 0.14 27.13 -23.66
CA GLN A 20 -0.40 27.71 -22.43
C GLN A 20 0.51 27.45 -21.22
N LEU A 21 1.11 26.26 -21.10
CA LEU A 21 2.05 25.95 -20.03
C LEU A 21 3.32 26.80 -20.12
N HIS A 22 3.88 26.95 -21.32
CA HIS A 22 5.05 27.79 -21.55
C HIS A 22 4.78 29.26 -21.21
N GLN A 23 3.64 29.79 -21.64
CA GLN A 23 3.21 31.14 -21.28
C GLN A 23 3.04 31.28 -19.76
N LEU A 24 2.35 30.33 -19.13
CA LEU A 24 2.14 30.34 -17.68
C LEU A 24 3.47 30.32 -16.92
N CYS A 25 4.37 29.42 -17.28
CA CYS A 25 5.69 29.33 -16.65
C CYS A 25 6.51 30.61 -16.87
N GLY A 26 6.47 31.18 -18.08
CA GLY A 26 7.09 32.47 -18.40
C GLY A 26 6.55 33.62 -17.54
N ASN A 27 5.24 33.65 -17.25
CA ASN A 27 4.63 34.66 -16.38
C ASN A 27 5.09 34.57 -14.91
N TYR A 28 5.69 33.46 -14.50
CA TYR A 28 6.22 33.23 -13.15
C TYR A 28 7.75 33.04 -13.14
N ASP A 29 8.46 33.46 -14.20
CA ASP A 29 9.92 33.32 -14.35
C ASP A 29 10.43 31.86 -14.21
N LEU A 30 9.59 30.88 -14.52
CA LEU A 30 9.93 29.47 -14.52
C LEU A 30 10.39 29.01 -15.90
N ASN A 31 11.66 28.59 -15.99
CA ASN A 31 12.26 28.13 -17.24
C ASN A 31 12.07 26.62 -17.46
N LEU A 32 11.16 26.26 -18.35
CA LEU A 32 11.01 24.88 -18.82
C LEU A 32 12.21 24.50 -19.71
N LYS A 33 12.94 23.45 -19.34
CA LYS A 33 14.11 22.97 -20.10
C LYS A 33 13.67 22.10 -21.28
N PRO A 34 13.81 22.54 -22.55
CA PRO A 34 13.36 21.75 -23.71
C PRO A 34 14.06 20.40 -23.83
N THR A 35 15.31 20.32 -23.36
CA THR A 35 16.12 19.09 -23.38
C THR A 35 15.63 18.00 -22.43
N LYS A 36 14.77 18.33 -21.46
CA LYS A 36 14.14 17.38 -20.55
C LYS A 36 12.67 17.11 -20.89
N ARG A 37 12.15 17.74 -21.95
CA ARG A 37 10.77 17.54 -22.41
C ARG A 37 10.59 16.11 -22.90
N GLN A 38 9.54 15.45 -22.42
CA GLN A 38 9.15 14.12 -22.86
C GLN A 38 7.66 14.16 -23.22
N VAL A 39 7.31 13.75 -24.43
CA VAL A 39 5.92 13.68 -24.89
C VAL A 39 5.53 12.23 -25.09
N LEU A 40 4.49 11.82 -24.38
CA LEU A 40 3.84 10.53 -24.55
C LEU A 40 2.95 10.59 -25.80
N THR A 41 3.53 10.34 -26.97
CA THR A 41 2.74 9.98 -28.16
C THR A 41 2.85 8.49 -28.47
N GLU A 42 4.01 7.86 -28.21
CA GLU A 42 4.27 6.43 -28.43
C GLU A 42 5.35 5.94 -27.43
N GLY A 43 5.16 4.77 -26.81
CA GLY A 43 6.16 4.10 -25.96
C GLY A 43 6.01 4.28 -24.44
N ASP A 44 6.91 3.64 -23.69
CA ASP A 44 6.98 3.66 -22.24
C ASP A 44 7.85 4.84 -21.75
N ILE A 45 7.43 5.52 -20.68
CA ILE A 45 8.13 6.68 -20.11
C ILE A 45 8.43 6.47 -18.63
N THR A 46 9.59 6.90 -18.16
CA THR A 46 9.92 6.89 -16.72
C THR A 46 9.84 8.29 -16.16
N LEU A 47 8.99 8.48 -15.15
CA LEU A 47 8.71 9.77 -14.53
C LEU A 47 8.39 9.57 -13.04
N LEU A 48 8.90 10.45 -12.17
CA LEU A 48 8.73 10.34 -10.71
C LEU A 48 9.09 8.96 -10.14
N GLY A 49 10.07 8.30 -10.77
CA GLY A 49 10.57 6.99 -10.36
C GLY A 49 9.70 5.79 -10.75
N VAL A 50 8.57 5.98 -11.43
CA VAL A 50 7.72 4.92 -12.00
C VAL A 50 7.77 4.94 -13.51
N MET A 51 7.44 3.81 -14.15
CA MET A 51 7.31 3.71 -15.60
C MET A 51 5.84 3.64 -16.00
N PHE A 52 5.39 4.54 -16.88
CA PHE A 52 4.03 4.53 -17.43
C PHE A 52 4.04 3.75 -18.75
N ILE A 53 3.04 2.89 -18.94
CA ILE A 53 2.92 1.97 -20.09
C ILE A 53 1.50 2.00 -20.68
N ASP A 54 1.33 1.54 -21.93
CA ASP A 54 0.05 1.54 -22.68
C ASP A 54 -0.65 2.91 -22.68
N GLY A 55 0.02 3.92 -23.26
CA GLY A 55 -0.47 5.30 -23.27
C GLY A 55 -0.63 5.88 -21.86
N GLY A 56 0.10 5.30 -20.90
CA GLY A 56 0.01 5.60 -19.48
C GLY A 56 -1.25 5.09 -18.81
N LYS A 57 -1.97 4.07 -19.30
CA LYS A 57 -3.08 3.46 -18.54
C LYS A 57 -2.62 2.70 -17.31
N TYR A 58 -1.40 2.16 -17.36
CA TYR A 58 -0.80 1.40 -16.28
C TYR A 58 0.53 2.02 -15.85
N ILE A 59 0.96 1.67 -14.65
CA ILE A 59 2.29 1.98 -14.12
C ILE A 59 3.01 0.70 -13.71
N THR A 60 4.33 0.70 -13.84
CA THR A 60 5.22 -0.39 -13.44
C THR A 60 6.55 0.14 -12.90
N VAL A 61 7.42 -0.76 -12.44
CA VAL A 61 8.77 -0.44 -12.00
C VAL A 61 9.72 -0.35 -13.20
N PRO A 62 10.53 0.72 -13.34
CA PRO A 62 11.53 0.82 -14.41
C PRO A 62 12.54 -0.35 -14.38
N SER A 63 12.91 -0.88 -15.57
CA SER A 63 13.76 -2.08 -15.70
C SER A 63 15.07 -1.96 -14.97
N VAL A 64 15.81 -0.89 -15.26
CA VAL A 64 17.14 -0.65 -14.72
C VAL A 64 17.14 -0.64 -13.18
N LYS A 65 16.06 -0.12 -12.58
CA LYS A 65 15.94 -0.06 -11.12
C LYS A 65 15.67 -1.43 -10.51
N PHE A 66 14.77 -2.20 -11.12
CA PHE A 66 14.46 -3.55 -10.63
C PHE A 66 15.66 -4.50 -10.83
N GLU A 67 16.34 -4.42 -11.98
CA GLU A 67 17.57 -5.18 -12.26
C GLU A 67 18.67 -4.85 -11.24
N LYS A 68 18.85 -3.57 -10.89
CA LYS A 68 19.78 -3.17 -9.84
C LYS A 68 19.42 -3.79 -8.49
N PHE A 69 18.14 -3.79 -8.10
CA PHE A 69 17.66 -4.45 -6.88
C PHE A 69 17.96 -5.97 -6.90
N GLN A 70 17.74 -6.64 -8.03
CA GLN A 70 18.00 -8.08 -8.16
C GLN A 70 19.46 -8.45 -7.85
N THR A 71 20.41 -7.57 -8.17
CA THR A 71 21.84 -7.79 -7.89
C THR A 71 22.26 -7.53 -6.43
N LYS A 72 21.41 -6.89 -5.62
CA LYS A 72 21.71 -6.50 -4.23
C LYS A 72 21.44 -7.61 -3.21
N VAL A 73 21.94 -8.80 -3.50
CA VAL A 73 21.78 -9.99 -2.64
C VAL A 73 22.63 -9.84 -1.37
N PRO A 74 22.08 -10.04 -0.15
CA PRO A 74 22.85 -10.03 1.09
C PRO A 74 23.96 -11.09 1.10
N ALA A 75 25.22 -10.67 1.20
CA ALA A 75 26.37 -11.57 1.30
C ALA A 75 26.47 -12.23 2.70
N LYS A 76 27.18 -13.37 2.80
CA LYS A 76 27.31 -14.14 4.05
C LYS A 76 27.85 -13.32 5.23
N ASP A 77 28.82 -12.44 4.99
CA ASP A 77 29.46 -11.61 6.01
C ASP A 77 28.99 -10.14 5.98
N CYS A 78 27.74 -9.91 5.56
CA CYS A 78 27.21 -8.56 5.43
C CYS A 78 27.00 -7.86 6.79
N THR A 79 27.14 -6.54 6.76
CA THR A 79 26.95 -5.66 7.91
C THR A 79 25.49 -5.23 8.04
N TYR A 80 25.10 -4.63 9.17
CA TYR A 80 23.78 -4.00 9.29
C TYR A 80 23.55 -2.92 8.22
N ALA A 81 24.61 -2.15 7.87
CA ALA A 81 24.56 -1.16 6.80
C ALA A 81 24.30 -1.81 5.43
N ASP A 82 24.91 -2.96 5.15
CA ASP A 82 24.68 -3.70 3.91
C ASP A 82 23.24 -4.21 3.81
N LEU A 83 22.67 -4.75 4.90
CA LEU A 83 21.26 -5.17 4.93
C LEU A 83 20.32 -3.99 4.66
N LEU A 84 20.56 -2.83 5.27
CA LEU A 84 19.78 -1.62 4.97
C LEU A 84 19.95 -1.16 3.53
N SER A 85 21.16 -1.28 2.96
CA SER A 85 21.44 -0.97 1.56
C SER A 85 20.64 -1.88 0.61
N THR A 86 20.58 -3.19 0.89
CA THR A 86 19.73 -4.13 0.15
C THR A 86 18.26 -3.74 0.25
N LEU A 87 17.73 -3.55 1.47
CA LEU A 87 16.33 -3.17 1.68
C LEU A 87 15.99 -1.85 0.98
N GLY A 88 16.86 -0.85 1.11
CA GLY A 88 16.71 0.48 0.50
C GLY A 88 16.87 0.51 -1.02
N SER A 89 17.41 -0.56 -1.63
CA SER A 89 17.57 -0.63 -3.09
C SER A 89 16.29 -0.96 -3.85
N LEU A 90 15.27 -1.47 -3.16
CA LEU A 90 13.92 -1.57 -3.71
C LEU A 90 13.23 -0.22 -3.55
N ASP A 91 12.87 0.42 -4.66
CA ASP A 91 12.19 1.71 -4.65
C ASP A 91 10.80 1.67 -4.01
N GLU A 92 10.32 2.82 -3.52
CA GLU A 92 8.94 3.00 -3.04
C GLU A 92 7.96 3.21 -4.20
N SER A 93 7.86 2.23 -5.10
CA SER A 93 6.94 2.29 -6.25
C SER A 93 5.55 1.76 -5.87
N PRO A 94 4.46 2.47 -6.22
CA PRO A 94 3.09 1.96 -6.05
C PRO A 94 2.81 0.71 -6.87
N ALA A 95 3.63 0.39 -7.88
CA ALA A 95 3.49 -0.83 -8.68
C ALA A 95 4.10 -2.07 -8.02
N ILE A 96 4.88 -1.90 -6.94
CA ILE A 96 5.40 -3.02 -6.17
C ILE A 96 4.28 -3.58 -5.28
N PRO A 97 4.13 -4.91 -5.20
CA PRO A 97 3.16 -5.52 -4.28
C PRO A 97 3.28 -4.94 -2.87
N PRO A 98 2.22 -4.36 -2.28
CA PRO A 98 2.34 -3.63 -1.02
C PRO A 98 2.77 -4.46 0.17
N TRP A 99 2.49 -5.77 0.16
CA TRP A 99 3.02 -6.69 1.17
C TRP A 99 4.57 -6.70 1.14
N ALA A 100 5.19 -6.58 -0.03
CA ALA A 100 6.65 -6.60 -0.17
C ALA A 100 7.27 -5.35 0.45
N LEU A 101 6.66 -4.19 0.24
CA LEU A 101 7.06 -2.93 0.87
C LEU A 101 6.79 -2.93 2.38
N ALA A 102 5.65 -3.46 2.83
CA ALA A 102 5.35 -3.57 4.26
C ALA A 102 6.39 -4.44 4.99
N LEU A 103 6.78 -5.58 4.41
CA LEU A 103 7.84 -6.42 4.94
C LEU A 103 9.22 -5.78 4.87
N LYS A 104 9.52 -5.02 3.80
CA LYS A 104 10.75 -4.23 3.72
C LYS A 104 10.87 -3.29 4.92
N HIS A 105 9.83 -2.51 5.22
CA HIS A 105 9.84 -1.59 6.35
C HIS A 105 9.91 -2.31 7.69
N PHE A 106 9.23 -3.45 7.80
CA PHE A 106 9.33 -4.26 9.01
C PHE A 106 10.77 -4.80 9.18
N ALA A 107 11.40 -5.29 8.11
CA ALA A 107 12.80 -5.71 8.10
C ALA A 107 13.75 -4.57 8.49
N GLN A 108 13.58 -3.37 7.94
CA GLN A 108 14.37 -2.20 8.31
C GLN A 108 14.29 -1.92 9.82
N SER A 109 13.10 -2.07 10.40
CA SER A 109 12.88 -1.91 11.85
C SER A 109 13.58 -3.00 12.66
N LEU A 110 13.55 -4.27 12.20
CA LEU A 110 14.27 -5.36 12.86
C LEU A 110 15.79 -5.20 12.79
N VAL A 111 16.33 -4.78 11.64
CA VAL A 111 17.76 -4.49 11.47
C VAL A 111 18.21 -3.39 12.43
N ALA A 112 17.43 -2.31 12.54
CA ALA A 112 17.72 -1.21 13.45
C ALA A 112 17.65 -1.64 14.92
N ARG A 113 16.62 -2.42 15.28
CA ARG A 113 16.40 -2.95 16.63
C ARG A 113 17.52 -3.90 17.05
N GLU A 114 17.81 -4.95 16.28
CA GLU A 114 18.85 -5.91 16.67
C GLU A 114 20.22 -5.25 16.84
N ARG A 115 20.57 -4.31 15.95
CA ARG A 115 21.80 -3.52 16.08
C ARG A 115 21.83 -2.73 17.39
N ALA A 116 20.71 -2.10 17.75
CA ALA A 116 20.58 -1.32 18.98
C ALA A 116 20.65 -2.19 20.22
N ASP A 117 19.93 -3.32 20.25
CA ASP A 117 19.92 -4.27 21.37
C ASP A 117 21.33 -4.83 21.64
N ARG A 118 22.12 -5.06 20.58
CA ARG A 118 23.53 -5.49 20.68
C ARG A 118 24.51 -4.35 20.98
N SER A 119 24.06 -3.09 20.95
CA SER A 119 24.88 -1.89 21.14
C SER A 119 26.10 -1.82 20.18
N VAL A 120 25.92 -2.22 18.92
CA VAL A 120 26.99 -2.24 17.91
C VAL A 120 26.85 -1.16 16.84
N HIS A 121 27.95 -0.87 16.14
CA HIS A 121 27.97 0.04 14.98
C HIS A 121 27.30 -0.57 13.75
N TRP A 122 26.87 0.28 12.79
CA TRP A 122 26.26 -0.15 11.53
C TRP A 122 27.19 -0.99 10.65
N SER A 123 28.50 -0.83 10.78
CA SER A 123 29.53 -1.62 10.10
C SER A 123 29.82 -2.97 10.77
N ALA A 124 29.18 -3.27 11.90
CA ALA A 124 29.29 -4.59 12.52
C ALA A 124 28.56 -5.64 11.69
N LYS A 125 29.07 -6.88 11.72
CA LYS A 125 28.43 -8.03 11.10
C LYS A 125 27.05 -8.29 11.73
N CYS A 126 26.05 -8.53 10.90
CA CYS A 126 24.71 -8.92 11.35
C CYS A 126 24.65 -10.41 11.73
N THR A 127 23.56 -10.85 12.37
CA THR A 127 23.35 -12.28 12.58
C THR A 127 22.97 -13.00 11.29
N ASP A 128 23.33 -14.28 11.23
CA ASP A 128 22.86 -15.15 10.15
C ASP A 128 21.33 -15.24 10.13
N GLU A 129 20.66 -15.27 11.29
CA GLU A 129 19.20 -15.31 11.37
C GLU A 129 18.53 -14.11 10.70
N LEU A 130 18.99 -12.89 11.01
CA LEU A 130 18.47 -11.66 10.39
C LEU A 130 18.82 -11.60 8.90
N ARG A 131 20.05 -11.99 8.54
CA ARG A 131 20.49 -12.08 7.13
C ARG A 131 19.59 -13.01 6.33
N GLU A 132 19.31 -14.21 6.83
CA GLU A 132 18.48 -15.21 6.15
C GLU A 132 17.01 -14.76 6.01
N LEU A 133 16.49 -13.94 6.94
CA LEU A 133 15.17 -13.32 6.79
C LEU A 133 15.13 -12.29 5.67
N VAL A 134 16.12 -11.40 5.61
CA VAL A 134 16.22 -10.39 4.54
C VAL A 134 16.49 -11.06 3.19
N LEU A 135 17.31 -12.11 3.17
CA LEU A 135 17.56 -12.91 1.96
C LEU A 135 16.30 -13.62 1.46
N ALA A 136 15.51 -14.20 2.37
CA ALA A 136 14.23 -14.82 2.02
C ALA A 136 13.23 -13.80 1.46
N TRP A 137 13.16 -12.60 2.06
CA TRP A 137 12.39 -11.49 1.52
C TRP A 137 12.86 -11.09 0.12
N HIS A 138 14.16 -10.86 -0.06
CA HIS A 138 14.74 -10.46 -1.35
C HIS A 138 14.42 -11.50 -2.43
N SER A 139 14.67 -12.78 -2.12
CA SER A 139 14.41 -13.90 -3.02
C SER A 139 12.92 -14.00 -3.40
N MET A 140 12.02 -13.80 -2.44
CA MET A 140 10.57 -13.82 -2.70
C MET A 140 10.16 -12.68 -3.63
N VAL A 141 10.64 -11.45 -3.40
CA VAL A 141 10.33 -10.29 -4.28
C VAL A 141 10.88 -10.50 -5.68
N VAL A 142 12.11 -11.00 -5.81
CA VAL A 142 12.74 -11.28 -7.11
C VAL A 142 12.04 -12.42 -7.87
N SER A 143 11.44 -13.38 -7.16
CA SER A 143 10.74 -14.52 -7.79
C SER A 143 9.39 -14.15 -8.42
N ILE A 144 8.84 -12.98 -8.09
CA ILE A 144 7.56 -12.53 -8.62
C ILE A 144 7.74 -12.19 -10.11
N PRO A 145 6.88 -12.72 -11.00
CA PRO A 145 6.90 -12.36 -12.41
C PRO A 145 6.76 -10.85 -12.58
N ARG A 146 7.54 -10.28 -13.49
CA ARG A 146 7.55 -8.83 -13.69
C ARG A 146 6.19 -8.28 -14.12
N GLN A 147 5.40 -9.09 -14.82
CA GLN A 147 4.04 -8.75 -15.26
C GLN A 147 3.10 -8.51 -14.06
N SER A 148 3.44 -9.01 -12.87
CA SER A 148 2.68 -8.75 -11.63
C SER A 148 3.00 -7.39 -11.01
N PHE A 149 4.06 -6.69 -11.44
CA PHE A 149 4.39 -5.32 -11.00
C PHE A 149 3.71 -4.29 -11.90
N VAL A 150 2.45 -4.50 -12.24
CA VAL A 150 1.69 -3.64 -13.13
C VAL A 150 0.41 -3.23 -12.41
N LEU A 151 0.23 -1.92 -12.21
CA LEU A 151 -0.95 -1.37 -11.55
C LEU A 151 -1.75 -0.53 -12.54
N TYR A 152 -3.06 -0.77 -12.61
CA TYR A 152 -3.97 0.08 -13.35
C TYR A 152 -4.24 1.36 -12.56
N ARG A 153 -4.04 2.54 -13.17
CA ARG A 153 -4.08 3.82 -12.44
C ARG A 153 -5.36 4.62 -12.62
N LEU A 154 -6.25 4.21 -13.51
CA LEU A 154 -7.45 4.96 -13.84
C LEU A 154 -8.62 4.45 -13.00
N TYR A 155 -9.29 5.36 -12.31
CA TYR A 155 -10.50 5.07 -11.55
C TYR A 155 -11.71 5.46 -12.40
N ASP A 156 -12.67 4.56 -12.57
CA ASP A 156 -13.93 4.87 -13.24
C ASP A 156 -14.96 5.28 -12.18
N TYR A 157 -15.15 6.57 -12.00
CA TYR A 157 -16.10 7.13 -11.02
C TYR A 157 -17.58 6.91 -11.40
N LEU A 158 -17.87 6.29 -12.55
CA LEU A 158 -19.24 5.93 -12.94
C LEU A 158 -19.59 4.48 -12.59
N ARG A 159 -18.60 3.69 -12.17
CA ARG A 159 -18.78 2.26 -11.86
C ARG A 159 -18.69 1.99 -10.36
N PRO A 160 -19.34 0.90 -9.89
CA PRO A 160 -19.19 0.45 -8.52
C PRO A 160 -17.72 0.15 -8.17
N LEU A 161 -17.30 0.53 -6.97
CA LEU A 161 -15.99 0.20 -6.42
C LEU A 161 -16.14 -0.96 -5.43
N HIS A 162 -15.32 -2.01 -5.59
CA HIS A 162 -15.27 -3.13 -4.63
C HIS A 162 -14.04 -3.01 -3.75
N VAL A 163 -14.22 -3.13 -2.44
CA VAL A 163 -13.18 -2.98 -1.43
C VAL A 163 -13.14 -4.25 -0.59
N TYR A 164 -12.10 -5.04 -0.72
CA TYR A 164 -11.90 -6.26 0.08
C TYR A 164 -10.95 -5.93 1.22
N THR A 165 -11.33 -6.28 2.45
CA THR A 165 -10.50 -6.03 3.63
C THR A 165 -10.23 -7.33 4.36
N ASP A 166 -9.04 -7.45 4.93
CA ASP A 166 -8.69 -8.56 5.80
C ASP A 166 -7.73 -8.12 6.91
N ALA A 167 -7.74 -8.86 8.01
CA ALA A 167 -6.71 -8.72 9.04
C ALA A 167 -6.29 -10.07 9.58
N ALA A 168 -5.00 -10.16 9.88
CA ALA A 168 -4.41 -11.20 10.70
C ALA A 168 -3.85 -10.56 11.99
N LYS A 169 -3.33 -11.40 12.90
CA LYS A 169 -2.79 -10.96 14.20
C LYS A 169 -1.77 -9.82 14.10
N ARG A 170 -1.01 -9.75 13.00
CA ARG A 170 0.14 -8.82 12.85
C ARG A 170 0.06 -7.92 11.62
N ALA A 171 -0.92 -8.09 10.75
CA ALA A 171 -1.06 -7.27 9.55
C ALA A 171 -2.52 -7.04 9.20
N GLY A 172 -2.81 -5.85 8.72
CA GLY A 172 -4.08 -5.52 8.06
C GLY A 172 -3.83 -5.16 6.61
N GLY A 173 -4.80 -5.43 5.75
CA GLY A 173 -4.68 -5.12 4.34
C GLY A 173 -6.02 -4.95 3.65
N PHE A 174 -6.01 -4.21 2.54
CA PHE A 174 -7.18 -4.07 1.70
C PHE A 174 -6.82 -3.94 0.21
N ILE A 175 -7.78 -4.31 -0.63
CA ILE A 175 -7.71 -4.27 -2.10
C ILE A 175 -8.93 -3.52 -2.63
N LEU A 176 -8.69 -2.48 -3.43
CA LEU A 176 -9.70 -1.82 -4.25
C LEU A 176 -9.72 -2.44 -5.64
N ARG A 177 -10.89 -2.83 -6.11
CA ARG A 177 -11.11 -3.44 -7.42
C ARG A 177 -12.26 -2.78 -8.17
N GLN A 178 -12.10 -2.63 -9.48
CA GLN A 178 -13.19 -2.34 -10.42
C GLN A 178 -13.07 -3.25 -11.63
N ASP A 179 -14.19 -3.80 -12.10
CA ASP A 179 -14.26 -4.70 -13.27
C ASP A 179 -13.21 -5.84 -13.24
N GLY A 180 -12.99 -6.43 -12.06
CA GLY A 180 -12.03 -7.51 -11.85
C GLY A 180 -10.56 -7.08 -11.84
N ARG A 181 -10.25 -5.78 -11.94
CA ARG A 181 -8.88 -5.25 -11.90
C ARG A 181 -8.57 -4.64 -10.54
N ASP A 182 -7.34 -4.85 -10.08
CA ASP A 182 -6.83 -4.22 -8.87
C ASP A 182 -6.38 -2.79 -9.18
N LEU A 183 -6.91 -1.85 -8.42
CA LEU A 183 -6.64 -0.42 -8.55
C LEU A 183 -5.66 0.08 -7.51
N LEU A 184 -5.81 -0.44 -6.30
CA LEU A 184 -4.98 -0.10 -5.16
C LEU A 184 -4.97 -1.28 -4.21
N GLN A 185 -3.78 -1.61 -3.72
CA GLN A 185 -3.60 -2.51 -2.61
C GLN A 185 -2.88 -1.76 -1.49
N ARG A 186 -3.17 -2.08 -0.24
CA ARG A 186 -2.42 -1.56 0.91
C ARG A 186 -2.24 -2.67 1.94
N VAL A 187 -1.06 -2.72 2.53
CA VAL A 187 -0.73 -3.58 3.66
C VAL A 187 -0.02 -2.73 4.70
N TYR A 188 -0.31 -3.01 5.96
CA TYR A 188 0.37 -2.37 7.07
C TYR A 188 0.53 -3.37 8.21
N ILE A 189 1.65 -3.29 8.91
CA ILE A 189 1.99 -4.16 10.03
C ILE A 189 1.52 -3.48 11.30
N PHE A 190 0.76 -4.21 12.12
CA PHE A 190 0.32 -3.72 13.42
C PHE A 190 1.51 -3.58 14.37
N THR A 191 1.52 -2.50 15.14
CA THR A 191 2.44 -2.35 16.28
C THR A 191 2.15 -3.43 17.32
N GLU A 192 3.07 -3.64 18.26
CA GLU A 192 2.89 -4.65 19.30
C GLU A 192 1.64 -4.42 20.16
N SER A 193 1.35 -3.16 20.50
CA SER A 193 0.14 -2.80 21.26
C SER A 193 -1.13 -3.07 20.46
N GLU A 194 -1.14 -2.81 19.16
CA GLU A 194 -2.27 -3.11 18.28
C GLU A 194 -2.45 -4.62 18.11
N ALA A 195 -1.38 -5.38 17.92
CA ALA A 195 -1.43 -6.83 17.69
C ALA A 195 -2.02 -7.64 18.86
N ASN A 196 -2.09 -7.04 20.06
CA ASN A 196 -2.73 -7.62 21.24
C ASN A 196 -4.25 -7.41 21.28
N LEU A 197 -4.80 -6.60 20.37
CA LEU A 197 -6.23 -6.38 20.28
C LEU A 197 -6.96 -7.64 19.75
N PRO A 198 -8.22 -7.86 20.15
CA PRO A 198 -9.06 -8.89 19.55
C PRO A 198 -9.13 -8.75 18.04
N ILE A 199 -9.15 -9.88 17.31
CA ILE A 199 -9.15 -9.89 15.84
C ILE A 199 -10.26 -9.03 15.22
N VAL A 200 -11.45 -9.00 15.84
CA VAL A 200 -12.58 -8.16 15.41
C VAL A 200 -12.25 -6.66 15.44
N CYS A 201 -11.40 -6.21 16.37
CA CYS A 201 -10.94 -4.82 16.43
C CYS A 201 -9.90 -4.52 15.35
N LEU A 202 -9.03 -5.48 15.04
CA LEU A 202 -8.04 -5.36 13.97
C LEU A 202 -8.69 -5.27 12.60
N GLU A 203 -9.69 -6.09 12.34
CA GLU A 203 -10.47 -6.03 11.10
C GLU A 203 -11.31 -4.75 11.01
N ALA A 204 -11.90 -4.28 12.11
CA ALA A 204 -12.58 -2.97 12.15
C ALA A 204 -11.61 -1.81 11.86
N HIS A 205 -10.37 -1.89 12.35
CA HIS A 205 -9.31 -0.95 12.03
C HIS A 205 -8.96 -0.99 10.53
N THR A 206 -8.80 -2.18 9.94
CA THR A 206 -8.59 -2.34 8.50
C THR A 206 -9.73 -1.77 7.69
N LEU A 207 -10.96 -2.05 8.07
CA LEU A 207 -12.15 -1.53 7.40
C LEU A 207 -12.17 0.00 7.43
N TYR A 208 -11.91 0.61 8.60
CA TYR A 208 -11.78 2.06 8.71
C TYR A 208 -10.69 2.63 7.78
N ARG A 209 -9.51 2.00 7.71
CA ARG A 209 -8.44 2.45 6.81
C ARG A 209 -8.83 2.34 5.34
N ALA A 210 -9.60 1.31 4.98
CA ALA A 210 -10.11 1.15 3.63
C ALA A 210 -11.12 2.28 3.29
N PHE A 211 -12.04 2.60 4.20
CA PHE A 211 -12.93 3.76 4.08
C PHE A 211 -12.15 5.07 3.92
N ALA A 212 -11.13 5.30 4.76
CA ALA A 212 -10.29 6.49 4.67
C ALA A 212 -9.54 6.59 3.33
N ALA A 213 -9.07 5.47 2.79
CA ALA A 213 -8.41 5.44 1.49
C ALA A 213 -9.36 5.78 0.33
N VAL A 214 -10.58 5.24 0.34
CA VAL A 214 -11.61 5.62 -0.65
C VAL A 214 -11.93 7.10 -0.54
N HIS A 215 -12.13 7.62 0.68
CA HIS A 215 -12.38 9.05 0.90
C HIS A 215 -11.25 9.94 0.36
N GLN A 216 -9.99 9.56 0.59
CA GLN A 216 -8.84 10.28 0.05
C GLN A 216 -8.79 10.26 -1.48
N LEU A 217 -9.13 9.13 -2.11
CA LEU A 217 -9.22 9.03 -3.57
C LEU A 217 -10.32 9.95 -4.12
N GLU A 218 -11.49 9.99 -3.47
CA GLU A 218 -12.60 10.85 -3.87
C GLU A 218 -12.24 12.34 -3.75
N LEU A 219 -11.56 12.74 -2.68
CA LEU A 219 -11.03 14.10 -2.51
C LEU A 219 -10.00 14.46 -3.57
N ALA A 220 -9.06 13.56 -3.84
CA ALA A 220 -8.02 13.76 -4.84
C ALA A 220 -8.60 13.87 -6.27
N GLY A 221 -9.57 13.02 -6.59
CA GLY A 221 -10.28 13.03 -7.87
C GLY A 221 -11.35 14.11 -8.02
N ARG A 222 -11.70 14.80 -6.92
CA ARG A 222 -12.84 15.73 -6.82
C ARG A 222 -14.14 15.11 -7.36
N ARG A 223 -14.29 13.81 -7.20
CA ARG A 223 -15.41 13.00 -7.68
C ARG A 223 -15.68 11.90 -6.67
N ARG A 224 -16.95 11.51 -6.55
CA ARG A 224 -17.36 10.44 -5.64
C ARG A 224 -17.73 9.21 -6.43
N PHE A 225 -17.53 8.04 -5.82
CA PHE A 225 -18.10 6.81 -6.36
C PHE A 225 -19.59 6.78 -6.00
N PRO A 226 -20.49 6.56 -6.98
CA PRO A 226 -21.92 6.45 -6.70
C PRO A 226 -22.24 5.21 -5.84
N GLU A 227 -21.40 4.19 -5.94
CA GLU A 227 -21.60 2.90 -5.30
C GLU A 227 -20.27 2.29 -4.82
N VAL A 228 -20.21 1.88 -3.56
CA VAL A 228 -19.02 1.25 -2.96
C VAL A 228 -19.44 0.02 -2.15
N HIS A 229 -18.84 -1.12 -2.47
CA HIS A 229 -19.07 -2.41 -1.80
C HIS A 229 -17.86 -2.80 -0.96
N TYR A 230 -18.02 -2.78 0.35
CA TYR A 230 -17.02 -3.26 1.30
C TYR A 230 -17.28 -4.73 1.62
N HIS A 231 -16.28 -5.57 1.40
CA HIS A 231 -16.30 -7.01 1.60
C HIS A 231 -15.42 -7.36 2.81
N VAL A 232 -16.04 -7.94 3.82
CA VAL A 232 -15.39 -8.41 5.07
C VAL A 232 -15.67 -9.89 5.26
N ASP A 233 -14.77 -10.65 5.85
CA ASP A 233 -15.00 -12.07 6.13
C ASP A 233 -15.49 -12.35 7.57
N ASN A 234 -15.44 -11.33 8.43
CA ASN A 234 -15.89 -11.42 9.82
C ASN A 234 -17.34 -10.92 10.02
N VAL A 235 -18.17 -11.83 10.53
CA VAL A 235 -19.59 -11.59 10.80
C VAL A 235 -19.85 -10.48 11.81
N ALA A 236 -19.01 -10.37 12.85
CA ALA A 236 -19.19 -9.38 13.89
C ALA A 236 -18.85 -7.96 13.38
N VAL A 237 -17.83 -7.84 12.52
CA VAL A 237 -17.52 -6.57 11.83
C VAL A 237 -18.64 -6.20 10.88
N GLU A 238 -19.07 -7.12 10.02
CA GLU A 238 -20.21 -6.92 9.11
C GLU A 238 -21.44 -6.40 9.87
N ALA A 239 -21.87 -7.12 10.91
CA ALA A 239 -23.04 -6.74 11.69
C ALA A 239 -22.87 -5.38 12.37
N THR A 240 -21.67 -5.10 12.92
CA THR A 240 -21.37 -3.85 13.64
C THR A 240 -21.52 -2.62 12.74
N PHE A 241 -20.91 -2.66 11.56
CA PHE A 241 -20.90 -1.52 10.66
C PHE A 241 -22.18 -1.43 9.83
N ARG A 242 -22.87 -2.54 9.56
CA ARG A 242 -24.20 -2.54 8.92
C ARG A 242 -25.26 -1.87 9.80
N VAL A 243 -25.21 -2.09 11.12
CA VAL A 243 -26.18 -1.50 12.08
C VAL A 243 -25.68 -0.15 12.61
N GLY A 244 -24.41 0.22 12.37
CA GLY A 244 -23.82 1.46 12.88
C GLY A 244 -23.61 1.46 14.40
N ARG A 245 -23.53 0.28 15.04
CA ARG A 245 -23.23 0.14 16.47
C ARG A 245 -22.61 -1.23 16.78
N PRO A 246 -21.75 -1.37 17.80
CA PRO A 246 -21.11 -2.65 18.15
C PRO A 246 -22.14 -3.77 18.36
N ALA A 247 -22.06 -4.82 17.54
CA ALA A 247 -23.01 -5.95 17.58
C ALA A 247 -22.68 -6.99 18.67
N THR A 248 -21.49 -6.93 19.28
CA THR A 248 -21.02 -7.98 20.20
C THR A 248 -21.54 -7.80 21.62
N HIS A 249 -22.20 -8.82 22.18
CA HIS A 249 -22.65 -8.83 23.58
C HIS A 249 -21.60 -9.40 24.56
N THR A 250 -20.55 -10.07 24.08
CA THR A 250 -19.70 -10.94 24.91
C THR A 250 -18.29 -10.44 25.23
N ASN A 251 -17.72 -9.49 24.45
CA ASN A 251 -16.37 -8.97 24.72
C ASN A 251 -16.43 -7.47 25.13
N LYS A 252 -16.38 -7.22 26.45
CA LYS A 252 -16.47 -5.86 27.02
C LYS A 252 -15.34 -4.95 26.53
N ASP A 253 -14.16 -5.50 26.30
CA ASP A 253 -12.97 -4.72 25.93
C ASP A 253 -12.96 -4.31 24.45
N ALA A 254 -13.63 -5.09 23.59
CA ALA A 254 -13.75 -4.77 22.17
C ALA A 254 -14.76 -3.65 21.89
N LYS A 255 -15.84 -3.55 22.69
CA LYS A 255 -16.95 -2.61 22.45
C LYS A 255 -16.52 -1.15 22.26
N PRO A 256 -15.72 -0.54 23.16
CA PRO A 256 -15.30 0.85 23.01
C PRO A 256 -14.49 1.09 21.74
N ILE A 257 -13.64 0.12 21.39
CA ILE A 257 -12.77 0.20 20.21
C ILE A 257 -13.61 0.11 18.93
N LEU A 258 -14.57 -0.82 18.88
CA LEU A 258 -15.49 -0.94 17.75
C LEU A 258 -16.36 0.32 17.61
N ALA A 259 -16.88 0.86 18.72
CA ALA A 259 -17.65 2.11 18.70
C ALA A 259 -16.84 3.28 18.15
N LYS A 260 -15.55 3.39 18.55
CA LYS A 260 -14.62 4.37 18.00
C LYS A 260 -14.51 4.25 16.49
N TYR A 261 -14.23 3.06 15.93
CA TYR A 261 -14.07 2.91 14.49
C TYR A 261 -15.37 3.16 13.71
N VAL A 262 -16.53 2.78 14.25
CA VAL A 262 -17.83 3.15 13.65
C VAL A 262 -18.00 4.67 13.62
N ALA A 263 -17.73 5.37 14.73
CA ALA A 263 -17.83 6.82 14.77
C ALA A 263 -16.86 7.49 13.76
N MET A 264 -15.65 6.96 13.63
CA MET A 264 -14.68 7.45 12.64
C MET A 264 -15.14 7.23 11.20
N VAL A 265 -15.74 6.08 10.87
CA VAL A 265 -16.32 5.83 9.54
C VAL A 265 -17.50 6.78 9.26
N ASN A 266 -18.38 6.99 10.24
CA ASN A 266 -19.49 7.95 10.12
C ASN A 266 -19.00 9.41 10.01
N ALA A 267 -17.81 9.72 10.52
CA ALA A 267 -17.21 11.06 10.37
C ALA A 267 -16.58 11.27 8.98
N LEU A 268 -16.11 10.20 8.32
CA LEU A 268 -15.61 10.27 6.95
C LEU A 268 -16.74 10.51 5.94
N TYR A 269 -17.94 10.05 6.27
CA TYR A 269 -19.08 10.03 5.37
C TYR A 269 -20.33 10.44 6.10
N ASP A 270 -20.79 11.65 5.81
CA ASP A 270 -22.02 12.18 6.39
C ASP A 270 -23.18 11.19 6.09
N PRO A 271 -23.86 10.66 7.12
CA PRO A 271 -25.02 9.79 6.93
C PRO A 271 -26.15 10.45 6.14
N LEU A 272 -26.18 11.79 6.06
CA LEU A 272 -27.12 12.59 5.30
C LEU A 272 -26.66 12.85 3.86
N ASP A 273 -25.57 12.21 3.41
CA ASP A 273 -25.07 12.35 2.05
C ASP A 273 -25.92 11.51 1.08
N PHE A 274 -27.08 12.05 0.69
CA PHE A 274 -28.17 11.39 -0.06
C PHE A 274 -27.83 10.94 -1.51
N GLY A 275 -26.56 10.93 -1.91
CA GLY A 275 -26.13 10.68 -3.30
C GLY A 275 -25.39 9.37 -3.57
N ARG A 276 -25.17 8.51 -2.57
CA ARG A 276 -24.35 7.30 -2.73
C ARG A 276 -24.90 6.08 -2.01
N SER A 277 -24.57 4.91 -2.55
CA SER A 277 -24.87 3.61 -1.93
C SER A 277 -23.60 2.98 -1.37
N ILE A 278 -23.56 2.73 -0.06
CA ILE A 278 -22.49 1.96 0.58
C ILE A 278 -23.08 0.62 0.99
N TYR A 279 -22.47 -0.45 0.52
CA TYR A 279 -22.82 -1.81 0.94
C TYR A 279 -21.70 -2.39 1.77
N LEU A 280 -22.07 -3.06 2.86
CA LEU A 280 -21.15 -3.90 3.62
C LEU A 280 -21.65 -5.34 3.52
N GLN A 281 -20.82 -6.19 2.93
CA GLN A 281 -21.16 -7.55 2.56
C GLN A 281 -20.16 -8.52 3.15
N ARG A 282 -20.67 -9.68 3.55
CA ARG A 282 -19.82 -10.80 3.95
C ARG A 282 -19.30 -11.52 2.71
N VAL A 283 -18.00 -11.77 2.70
CA VAL A 283 -17.35 -12.70 1.75
C VAL A 283 -16.79 -13.88 2.53
N SER A 284 -16.69 -15.05 1.92
CA SER A 284 -15.98 -16.17 2.55
C SER A 284 -14.47 -15.91 2.52
N THR A 285 -13.73 -16.34 3.55
CA THR A 285 -12.28 -16.16 3.62
C THR A 285 -11.57 -16.72 2.38
N GLN A 286 -12.01 -17.86 1.85
CA GLN A 286 -11.45 -18.48 0.63
C GLN A 286 -11.65 -17.64 -0.64
N GLN A 287 -12.66 -16.76 -0.64
CA GLN A 287 -12.97 -15.86 -1.75
C GLN A 287 -12.48 -14.43 -1.48
N ASN A 288 -11.86 -14.17 -0.33
CA ASN A 288 -11.35 -12.85 0.03
C ASN A 288 -9.93 -12.67 -0.54
N PRO A 289 -9.73 -11.90 -1.63
CA PRO A 289 -8.40 -11.71 -2.20
C PRO A 289 -7.45 -10.95 -1.25
N ALA A 290 -7.98 -10.25 -0.24
CA ALA A 290 -7.16 -9.55 0.74
C ALA A 290 -6.45 -10.49 1.74
N ASP A 291 -6.86 -11.76 1.86
CA ASP A 291 -6.22 -12.73 2.76
C ASP A 291 -4.73 -12.94 2.43
N ALA A 292 -4.41 -12.99 1.13
CA ALA A 292 -3.04 -13.12 0.63
C ALA A 292 -2.12 -11.94 1.03
N LEU A 293 -2.70 -10.80 1.43
CA LEU A 293 -1.95 -9.64 1.90
C LEU A 293 -1.54 -9.73 3.37
N THR A 294 -2.28 -10.47 4.19
CA THR A 294 -2.08 -10.50 5.65
C THR A 294 -1.56 -11.85 6.13
N ARG A 295 -1.67 -12.90 5.33
CA ARG A 295 -1.27 -14.27 5.66
C ARG A 295 -0.29 -14.81 4.62
N HIS A 296 0.99 -14.72 4.93
CA HIS A 296 2.02 -15.42 4.18
C HIS A 296 3.17 -15.87 5.10
N GLU A 297 3.84 -16.96 4.73
CA GLU A 297 4.85 -17.63 5.55
C GLU A 297 5.97 -16.67 5.99
N LEU A 298 6.40 -15.81 5.08
CA LEU A 298 7.46 -14.85 5.37
C LEU A 298 7.10 -13.88 6.50
N LEU A 299 5.88 -13.32 6.54
CA LEU A 299 5.45 -12.45 7.64
C LEU A 299 5.50 -13.21 8.97
N THR A 300 5.09 -14.47 8.96
CA THR A 300 5.16 -15.33 10.16
C THR A 300 6.60 -15.49 10.64
N ARG A 301 7.56 -15.67 9.74
CA ARG A 301 8.99 -15.74 10.09
C ARG A 301 9.53 -14.42 10.66
N PHE A 302 9.18 -13.29 10.06
CA PHE A 302 9.53 -11.96 10.57
C PHE A 302 8.98 -11.72 11.98
N VAL A 303 7.73 -12.08 12.21
CA VAL A 303 7.08 -11.98 13.53
C VAL A 303 7.77 -12.87 14.56
N LYS A 304 8.05 -14.14 14.22
CA LYS A 304 8.75 -15.06 15.12
C LYS A 304 10.11 -14.53 15.54
N PHE A 305 10.86 -13.91 14.62
CA PHE A 305 12.14 -13.29 14.96
C PHE A 305 11.97 -12.09 15.89
N ALA A 306 10.98 -11.22 15.62
CA ALA A 306 10.68 -10.07 16.46
C ALA A 306 10.31 -10.46 17.90
N ASP A 307 9.53 -11.54 18.04
CA ASP A 307 9.03 -12.05 19.32
C ASP A 307 10.10 -12.85 20.08
N ALA A 308 11.00 -13.55 19.38
CA ALA A 308 12.13 -14.24 20.02
C ALA A 308 13.13 -13.28 20.67
N LYS A 309 13.15 -12.01 20.25
CA LYS A 309 14.04 -10.96 20.77
C LYS A 309 13.36 -10.02 21.77
N SER A 310 12.06 -10.18 22.06
CA SER A 310 11.36 -9.42 23.11
C SER A 310 11.34 -10.15 24.46
N ILE A 311 12.01 -11.29 24.56
CA ILE A 311 12.20 -12.05 25.80
C ILE A 311 13.70 -12.11 26.10
N GLU A 312 14.27 -11.01 26.60
CA GLU A 312 15.52 -10.96 27.37
C GLU A 312 15.58 -9.64 28.16
#